data_AF-A0A960S9X1-F1
#
_entry.id   AF-A0A960S9X1-F1
#
_cell.length_a   1.000
_cell.length_b   1.000
_cell.length_c   1.000
_cell.angle_alpha   90.00
_cell.angle_beta   90.00
_cell.angle_gamma   90.00
#
_symmetry.space_group_name_H-M   'P 1'
#
loop_
_entity.id
_entity.type
_entity.pdbx_description
1 polymer ?
#
loop_
_entity_poly.entity_id
_entity_poly.type
_entity_poly.pdbx_seq_one_letter_code
_entity_poly.pdbx_strand_id
1 'polypeptide(L)'
;HMGHALVSTLQDTLIRWRRMMGDEVLWVPGVDHAGISTQTVVERHLMKTVGKRRVEFKREEFLEHIWNWKEENHSRIANQLRQMGCSCDWERERFTMDDKSNRAVLAMFKKLYDQGLIYRGDYLVNWDPVTETALADDEVEYEERQSFLWHFKYPLEDGSGAVSIATTRPETLLGDTAIAVNPKDERYTALVGKTVLLPLMNRSIPIIADSYVDPEFGTGVVKITPAHDPNDYEMGLKHNLPFINILTPNAQINENGGPFVGLAREEARKKVVEAMKQEGFLEKVEPHTHRVGVSYRSKAVVEPYLSKQWFVKMEGFRPKLRALVENKEVEIIPESWQKTYFHWIDNLRDWCISRQLWWGHRIPIWYRKDNPEEMICWEGEGDPPHPEEWVQDEDVLDTWFSSALWPFSTLGWPEKTPELDTFYPNAILVTGHDILFFWVARMLLMGQEAMGQPPFPHVFLHGLIFGKSYWRTNADGSITYASPEERRDFERGKPVPNDVSSRWEKMSKSKGNIIDPLEVSSEFGTDAMRMALAASATQAREIDLDLRR
;
A
#
# COMPACT_ATOMS: atom_id res chain seq x y z
N HIS A 1 0.02 -7.52 -21.07
CA HIS A 1 -1.43 -7.73 -21.24
C HIS A 1 -2.04 -6.57 -22.01
N MET A 2 -3.27 -6.69 -22.50
CA MET A 2 -3.93 -5.68 -23.35
C MET A 2 -3.99 -4.27 -22.76
N GLY A 3 -4.19 -4.10 -21.45
CA GLY A 3 -4.08 -2.78 -20.80
C GLY A 3 -2.73 -2.06 -21.04
N HIS A 4 -1.62 -2.80 -21.08
CA HIS A 4 -0.29 -2.23 -21.41
C HIS A 4 -0.19 -1.89 -22.91
N ALA A 5 -0.83 -2.67 -23.77
CA ALA A 5 -0.89 -2.37 -25.19
C ALA A 5 -1.69 -1.10 -25.46
N LEU A 6 -2.77 -0.85 -24.71
CA LEU A 6 -3.56 0.39 -24.81
C LEU A 6 -2.70 1.62 -24.49
N VAL A 7 -2.08 1.67 -23.32
CA VAL A 7 -1.26 2.82 -22.92
C VAL A 7 -0.11 3.06 -23.90
N SER A 8 0.57 1.98 -24.33
CA SER A 8 1.69 2.07 -25.29
C SER A 8 1.21 2.53 -26.67
N THR A 9 0.03 2.10 -27.12
CA THR A 9 -0.57 2.53 -28.38
C THR A 9 -0.87 4.02 -28.36
N LEU A 10 -1.46 4.52 -27.27
CA LEU A 10 -1.80 5.93 -27.11
C LEU A 10 -0.55 6.81 -27.07
N GLN A 11 0.45 6.41 -26.26
CA GLN A 11 1.74 7.10 -26.17
C GLN A 11 2.46 7.14 -27.53
N ASP A 12 2.60 5.99 -28.19
CA ASP A 12 3.30 5.91 -29.47
C ASP A 12 2.59 6.69 -30.58
N THR A 13 1.25 6.74 -30.56
CA THR A 13 0.47 7.55 -31.52
C THR A 13 0.79 9.04 -31.36
N LEU A 14 0.85 9.54 -30.13
CA LEU A 14 1.22 10.94 -29.87
C LEU A 14 2.67 11.21 -30.28
N ILE A 15 3.60 10.32 -29.92
CA ILE A 15 5.02 10.46 -30.27
C ILE A 15 5.22 10.53 -31.79
N ARG A 16 4.60 9.61 -32.53
CA ARG A 16 4.69 9.60 -34.00
C ARG A 16 4.06 10.84 -34.61
N TRP A 17 2.88 11.24 -34.11
CA TRP A 17 2.20 12.45 -34.59
C TRP A 17 3.08 13.69 -34.40
N ARG A 18 3.61 13.92 -33.20
CA ARG A 18 4.47 15.09 -32.92
C ARG A 18 5.78 15.04 -33.70
N ARG A 19 6.41 13.86 -33.82
CA ARG A 19 7.59 13.66 -34.68
C ARG A 19 7.32 14.02 -36.14
N MET A 20 6.18 13.61 -36.68
CA MET A 20 5.77 13.92 -38.06
C MET A 20 5.42 15.39 -38.26
N MET A 21 5.06 16.11 -37.20
CA MET A 21 4.84 17.56 -37.22
C MET A 21 6.15 18.37 -37.14
N GLY A 22 7.31 17.70 -37.01
CA GLY A 22 8.63 18.33 -36.98
C GLY A 22 9.16 18.64 -35.58
N ASP A 23 8.48 18.20 -34.52
CA ASP A 23 8.98 18.37 -33.16
C ASP A 23 10.13 17.41 -32.85
N GLU A 24 11.04 17.86 -31.99
CA GLU A 24 11.94 16.97 -31.28
C GLU A 24 11.16 16.23 -30.18
N VAL A 25 11.07 14.90 -30.30
CA VAL A 25 10.27 14.07 -29.38
C VAL A 25 11.16 13.10 -28.62
N LEU A 26 10.90 12.96 -27.32
CA LEU A 26 11.55 11.96 -26.48
C LEU A 26 10.47 11.09 -25.82
N TRP A 27 10.62 9.77 -25.98
CA TRP A 27 9.84 8.78 -25.25
C TRP A 27 10.79 7.74 -24.66
N VAL A 28 11.12 7.93 -23.38
CA VAL A 28 12.03 7.04 -22.65
C VAL A 28 11.28 5.77 -22.24
N PRO A 29 11.66 4.59 -22.74
CA PRO A 29 11.11 3.32 -22.25
C PRO A 29 11.76 2.93 -20.93
N GLY A 30 11.08 2.09 -20.17
CA GLY A 30 11.70 1.47 -19.02
C GLY A 30 10.75 0.61 -18.22
N VAL A 31 11.31 -0.05 -17.20
CA VAL A 31 10.58 -0.98 -16.33
C VAL A 31 10.75 -0.62 -14.86
N ASP A 32 9.70 -0.85 -14.09
CA ASP A 32 9.69 -0.69 -12.64
C ASP A 32 10.05 -2.02 -11.97
N HIS A 33 10.89 -1.95 -10.94
CA HIS A 33 11.22 -3.06 -10.06
C HIS A 33 10.02 -3.60 -9.29
N ALA A 34 8.99 -2.77 -9.08
CA ALA A 34 7.68 -3.12 -8.49
C ALA A 34 7.73 -3.75 -7.09
N GLY A 35 8.84 -3.61 -6.35
CA GLY A 35 8.97 -3.89 -4.91
C GLY A 35 8.25 -5.15 -4.45
N ILE A 36 7.21 -4.95 -3.63
CA ILE A 36 6.37 -6.01 -3.06
C ILE A 36 5.79 -6.96 -4.11
N SER A 37 5.37 -6.44 -5.27
CA SER A 37 4.72 -7.23 -6.31
C SER A 37 5.70 -8.24 -6.91
N THR A 38 6.91 -7.79 -7.23
CA THR A 38 7.95 -8.67 -7.78
C THR A 38 8.41 -9.67 -6.72
N GLN A 39 8.74 -9.20 -5.52
CA GLN A 39 9.21 -10.09 -4.45
C GLN A 39 8.18 -11.18 -4.15
N THR A 40 6.91 -10.82 -4.01
CA THR A 40 5.83 -11.78 -3.73
C THR A 40 5.68 -12.83 -4.85
N VAL A 41 5.81 -12.43 -6.11
CA VAL A 41 5.73 -13.38 -7.24
C VAL A 41 6.92 -14.34 -7.22
N VAL A 42 8.13 -13.84 -6.95
CA VAL A 42 9.35 -14.65 -6.84
C VAL A 42 9.26 -15.61 -5.64
N GLU A 43 8.80 -15.15 -4.48
CA GLU A 43 8.55 -16.00 -3.31
C GLU A 43 7.61 -17.16 -3.63
N ARG A 44 6.47 -16.87 -4.29
CA ARG A 44 5.52 -17.92 -4.72
C ARG A 44 6.15 -18.88 -5.72
N HIS A 45 6.94 -18.37 -6.66
CA HIS A 45 7.64 -19.20 -7.63
C HIS A 45 8.63 -20.14 -6.94
N LEU A 46 9.51 -19.62 -6.08
CA LEU A 46 10.50 -20.40 -5.33
C LEU A 46 9.85 -21.40 -4.38
N MET A 47 8.75 -21.04 -3.72
CA MET A 47 8.00 -21.98 -2.90
C MET A 47 7.45 -23.15 -3.73
N LYS A 48 6.99 -22.89 -4.97
CA LYS A 48 6.45 -23.91 -5.87
C LYS A 48 7.54 -24.78 -6.50
N THR A 49 8.70 -24.22 -6.83
CA THR A 49 9.76 -24.92 -7.58
C THR A 49 10.84 -25.51 -6.70
N VAL A 50 11.19 -24.83 -5.60
CA VAL A 50 12.28 -25.20 -4.67
C VAL A 50 11.73 -25.65 -3.31
N GLY A 51 10.53 -25.22 -2.93
CA GLY A 51 9.92 -25.59 -1.64
C GLY A 51 10.48 -24.84 -0.44
N LYS A 52 11.16 -23.70 -0.65
CA LYS A 52 11.76 -22.87 0.39
C LYS A 52 11.10 -21.49 0.47
N ARG A 53 10.96 -20.95 1.68
CA ARG A 53 10.50 -19.58 1.93
C ARG A 53 11.68 -18.60 1.94
N ARG A 54 11.40 -17.30 1.76
CA ARG A 54 12.41 -16.21 1.76
C ARG A 54 13.40 -16.30 2.93
N VAL A 55 12.89 -16.49 4.15
CA VAL A 55 13.70 -16.52 5.39
C VAL A 55 14.64 -17.73 5.47
N GLU A 56 14.47 -18.73 4.60
CA GLU A 56 15.32 -19.92 4.53
C GLU A 56 16.50 -19.73 3.57
N PHE A 57 16.57 -18.59 2.88
CA PHE A 57 17.69 -18.17 2.02
C PHE A 57 18.57 -17.15 2.74
N LYS A 58 19.85 -17.09 2.36
CA LYS A 58 20.64 -15.88 2.60
C LYS A 58 20.06 -14.73 1.79
N ARG A 59 20.15 -13.51 2.29
CA ARG A 59 19.56 -12.33 1.64
C ARG A 59 20.10 -12.15 0.22
N GLU A 60 21.42 -12.30 0.05
CA GLU A 60 22.11 -12.13 -1.23
C GLU A 60 21.63 -13.18 -2.25
N GLU A 61 21.55 -14.45 -1.84
CA GLU A 61 21.04 -15.56 -2.66
C GLU A 61 19.59 -15.31 -3.10
N PHE A 62 18.73 -14.83 -2.20
CA PHE A 62 17.35 -14.52 -2.55
C PHE A 62 17.25 -13.33 -3.54
N LEU A 63 18.09 -12.31 -3.38
CA LEU A 63 18.14 -11.17 -4.29
C LEU A 63 18.59 -11.57 -5.69
N GLU A 64 19.54 -12.50 -5.82
CA GLU A 64 19.96 -13.06 -7.10
C GLU A 64 18.78 -13.70 -7.85
N HIS A 65 17.91 -14.44 -7.15
CA HIS A 65 16.70 -14.99 -7.77
C HIS A 65 15.75 -13.90 -8.29
N ILE A 66 15.61 -12.78 -7.57
CA ILE A 66 14.77 -11.67 -8.01
C ILE A 66 15.38 -10.96 -9.22
N TRP A 67 16.70 -10.75 -9.24
CA TRP A 67 17.40 -10.17 -10.38
C TRP A 67 17.25 -11.04 -11.64
N ASN A 68 17.42 -12.35 -11.53
CA ASN A 68 17.20 -13.28 -12.65
C ASN A 68 15.75 -13.20 -13.16
N TRP A 69 14.78 -13.21 -12.26
CA TRP A 69 13.37 -13.03 -12.61
C TRP A 69 13.11 -11.69 -13.31
N LYS A 70 13.72 -10.61 -12.84
CA LYS A 70 13.65 -9.28 -13.46
C LYS A 70 14.20 -9.33 -14.88
N GLU A 71 15.38 -9.91 -15.12
CA GLU A 71 15.98 -9.92 -16.46
C GLU A 71 15.15 -10.70 -17.49
N GLU A 72 14.61 -11.85 -17.09
CA GLU A 72 13.70 -12.64 -17.94
C GLU A 72 12.43 -11.85 -18.29
N ASN A 73 11.81 -11.22 -17.30
CA ASN A 73 10.57 -10.47 -17.51
C ASN A 73 10.80 -9.16 -18.26
N HIS A 74 11.89 -8.46 -17.97
CA HIS A 74 12.29 -7.25 -18.67
C HIS A 74 12.48 -7.54 -20.16
N SER A 75 13.28 -8.56 -20.49
CA SER A 75 13.51 -9.00 -21.87
C SER A 75 12.20 -9.31 -22.59
N ARG A 76 11.26 -9.99 -21.92
CA ARG A 76 9.94 -10.28 -22.47
C ARG A 76 9.12 -9.01 -22.73
N ILE A 77 9.08 -8.08 -21.77
CA ILE A 77 8.33 -6.81 -21.89
C ILE A 77 8.89 -5.97 -23.04
N ALA A 78 10.21 -5.79 -23.09
CA ALA A 78 10.87 -5.05 -24.17
C ALA A 78 10.58 -5.68 -25.54
N ASN A 79 10.66 -7.01 -25.65
CA ASN A 79 10.31 -7.72 -26.88
C ASN A 79 8.84 -7.53 -27.29
N GLN A 80 7.90 -7.57 -26.34
CA GLN A 80 6.48 -7.30 -26.62
C GLN A 80 6.29 -5.87 -27.18
N LEU A 81 6.87 -4.87 -26.52
CA LEU A 81 6.78 -3.47 -26.97
C LEU A 81 7.39 -3.25 -28.36
N ARG A 82 8.54 -3.89 -28.65
CA ARG A 82 9.18 -3.85 -29.98
C ARG A 82 8.31 -4.49 -31.05
N GLN A 83 7.74 -5.67 -30.79
CA GLN A 83 6.84 -6.34 -31.73
C GLN A 83 5.52 -5.59 -31.94
N MET A 84 5.05 -4.82 -30.94
CA MET A 84 3.92 -3.91 -31.09
C MET A 84 4.25 -2.62 -31.86
N GLY A 85 5.51 -2.44 -32.29
CA GLY A 85 5.95 -1.28 -33.06
C GLY A 85 6.07 0.01 -32.25
N CYS A 86 6.37 -0.07 -30.94
CA CYS A 86 6.62 1.11 -30.12
C CYS A 86 7.90 1.82 -30.59
N SER A 87 7.80 3.11 -30.91
CA SER A 87 8.89 3.95 -31.42
C SER A 87 9.59 4.80 -30.34
N CYS A 88 9.65 4.25 -29.12
CA CYS A 88 10.40 4.79 -28.00
C CYS A 88 11.92 4.74 -28.26
N ASP A 89 12.64 5.52 -27.45
CA ASP A 89 14.08 5.64 -27.49
C ASP A 89 14.75 4.51 -26.69
N TRP A 90 14.96 3.38 -27.37
CA TRP A 90 15.55 2.18 -26.78
C TRP A 90 16.99 2.36 -26.28
N GLU A 91 17.73 3.35 -26.76
CA GLU A 91 19.10 3.63 -26.28
C GLU A 91 19.09 4.26 -24.88
N ARG A 92 17.98 4.89 -24.52
CA ARG A 92 17.76 5.54 -23.22
C ARG A 92 16.91 4.68 -22.28
N GLU A 93 16.75 3.39 -22.53
CA GLU A 93 15.99 2.50 -21.65
C GLU A 93 16.43 2.60 -20.19
N ARG A 94 15.45 2.67 -19.28
CA ARG A 94 15.66 2.87 -17.84
C ARG A 94 15.12 1.72 -17.02
N PHE A 95 15.73 1.50 -15.87
CA PHE A 95 15.22 0.62 -14.83
C PHE A 95 15.20 1.37 -13.50
N THR A 96 14.11 1.29 -12.74
CA THR A 96 13.98 2.10 -11.52
C THR A 96 15.07 1.86 -10.47
N MET A 97 15.78 0.73 -10.49
CA MET A 97 16.94 0.47 -9.63
C MET A 97 18.29 0.41 -10.40
N ASP A 98 18.36 1.00 -11.60
CA ASP A 98 19.66 1.26 -12.25
C ASP A 98 20.45 2.35 -11.50
N ASP A 99 21.75 2.45 -11.76
CA ASP A 99 22.65 3.36 -11.00
C ASP A 99 22.18 4.82 -11.02
N LYS A 100 21.66 5.28 -12.17
CA LYS A 100 21.16 6.67 -12.32
C LYS A 100 19.87 6.88 -11.53
N SER A 101 18.96 5.92 -11.54
CA SER A 101 17.72 5.98 -10.77
C SER A 101 18.00 5.86 -9.27
N ASN A 102 18.97 5.02 -8.86
CA ASN A 102 19.43 4.94 -7.48
C ASN A 102 19.97 6.29 -7.00
N ARG A 103 20.80 6.96 -7.82
CA ARG A 103 21.32 8.30 -7.49
C ARG A 103 20.20 9.33 -7.30
N ALA A 104 19.19 9.32 -8.16
CA ALA A 104 18.00 10.17 -8.01
C ALA A 104 17.25 9.87 -6.70
N VAL A 105 17.01 8.59 -6.38
CA VAL A 105 16.33 8.20 -5.15
C VAL A 105 17.08 8.70 -3.90
N LEU A 106 18.40 8.49 -3.85
CA LEU A 106 19.24 8.95 -2.74
C LEU A 106 19.19 10.47 -2.57
N ALA A 107 19.35 11.22 -3.67
CA ALA A 107 19.31 12.68 -3.66
C ALA A 107 17.95 13.23 -3.23
N MET A 108 16.85 12.63 -3.70
CA MET A 108 15.51 13.05 -3.31
C MET A 108 15.25 12.76 -1.84
N PHE A 109 15.62 11.56 -1.37
CA PHE A 109 15.47 11.21 0.04
C PHE A 109 16.24 12.20 0.93
N LYS A 110 17.52 12.46 0.63
CA LYS A 110 18.34 13.41 1.41
C LYS A 110 17.73 14.80 1.43
N LYS A 111 17.28 15.29 0.27
CA LYS A 111 16.63 16.60 0.15
C LYS A 111 15.40 16.71 1.04
N LEU A 112 14.48 15.74 1.00
CA LEU A 112 13.27 15.75 1.82
C LEU A 112 13.60 15.56 3.32
N TYR A 113 14.63 14.76 3.63
CA TYR A 113 15.13 14.57 5.00
C TYR A 113 15.69 15.88 5.58
N ASP A 114 16.53 16.58 4.84
CA ASP A 114 17.12 17.86 5.26
C ASP A 114 16.09 18.97 5.42
N GLN A 115 14.98 18.91 4.66
CA GLN A 115 13.84 19.80 4.80
C GLN A 115 12.94 19.46 6.01
N GLY A 116 13.22 18.37 6.74
CA GLY A 116 12.40 17.90 7.86
C GLY A 116 11.03 17.36 7.44
N LEU A 117 10.87 17.03 6.14
CA LEU A 117 9.66 16.44 5.57
C LEU A 117 9.64 14.93 5.73
N ILE A 118 10.82 14.28 5.76
CA ILE A 118 10.93 12.88 6.15
C ILE A 118 11.09 12.77 7.67
N TYR A 119 10.30 11.90 8.29
CA TYR A 119 10.39 11.60 9.71
C TYR A 119 10.10 10.12 9.97
N ARG A 120 10.50 9.64 11.14
CA ARG A 120 10.20 8.28 11.61
C ARG A 120 9.14 8.35 12.71
N GLY A 121 8.09 7.55 12.59
CA GLY A 121 6.96 7.53 13.52
C GLY A 121 6.37 6.14 13.66
N ASP A 122 5.46 6.00 14.61
CA ASP A 122 4.76 4.74 14.84
C ASP A 122 3.57 4.60 13.89
N TYR A 123 3.50 3.49 13.16
CA TYR A 123 2.44 3.15 12.22
C TYR A 123 1.81 1.83 12.58
N LEU A 124 0.48 1.75 12.46
CA LEU A 124 -0.22 0.49 12.61
C LEU A 124 -0.22 -0.24 11.27
N VAL A 125 0.51 -1.37 11.19
CA VAL A 125 0.53 -2.25 10.03
C VAL A 125 -0.38 -3.45 10.24
N ASN A 126 -0.94 -4.00 9.16
CA ASN A 126 -1.48 -5.35 9.20
C ASN A 126 -0.31 -6.32 9.34
N TRP A 127 -0.25 -7.13 10.39
CA TRP A 127 0.88 -8.00 10.68
C TRP A 127 0.46 -9.46 10.74
N ASP A 128 1.22 -10.33 10.09
CA ASP A 128 1.08 -11.77 10.20
C ASP A 128 2.05 -12.28 11.29
N PRO A 129 1.55 -12.69 12.48
CA PRO A 129 2.41 -13.11 13.58
C PRO A 129 3.05 -14.49 13.38
N VAL A 130 2.59 -15.28 12.40
CA VAL A 130 3.18 -16.60 12.09
C VAL A 130 4.33 -16.46 11.12
N THR A 131 4.22 -15.53 10.17
CA THR A 131 5.30 -15.27 9.18
C THR A 131 6.16 -14.06 9.53
N GLU A 132 5.82 -13.35 10.60
CA GLU A 132 6.50 -12.17 11.13
C GLU A 132 6.77 -11.12 10.04
N THR A 133 5.70 -10.77 9.32
CA THR A 133 5.76 -9.79 8.23
C THR A 133 4.52 -8.91 8.21
N ALA A 134 4.70 -7.67 7.77
CA ALA A 134 3.59 -6.80 7.41
C ALA A 134 2.89 -7.33 6.14
N LEU A 135 1.58 -7.14 6.09
CA LEU A 135 0.69 -7.46 4.98
C LEU A 135 0.11 -6.17 4.40
N ALA A 136 -0.07 -6.13 3.08
CA ALA A 136 -0.89 -5.09 2.46
C ALA A 136 -2.39 -5.36 2.70
N ASP A 137 -3.24 -4.35 2.54
CA ASP A 137 -4.69 -4.50 2.74
C ASP A 137 -5.32 -5.56 1.82
N ASP A 138 -4.79 -5.72 0.60
CA ASP A 138 -5.21 -6.73 -0.37
C ASP A 138 -4.70 -8.15 -0.05
N GLU A 139 -3.78 -8.27 0.90
CA GLU A 139 -3.29 -9.55 1.44
C GLU A 139 -4.09 -10.02 2.68
N VAL A 140 -5.04 -9.20 3.16
CA VAL A 140 -5.95 -9.54 4.26
C VAL A 140 -7.27 -10.04 3.69
N GLU A 141 -7.55 -11.33 3.90
CA GLU A 141 -8.87 -11.89 3.67
C GLU A 141 -9.71 -11.73 4.95
N TYR A 142 -11.03 -11.70 4.81
CA TYR A 142 -11.91 -11.57 5.97
C TYR A 142 -12.88 -12.74 6.04
N GLU A 143 -13.04 -13.27 7.26
CA GLU A 143 -14.00 -14.32 7.56
C GLU A 143 -14.84 -13.94 8.79
N GLU A 144 -16.08 -14.42 8.84
CA GLU A 144 -16.93 -14.25 10.00
C GLU A 144 -16.60 -15.32 11.06
N ARG A 145 -16.32 -14.87 12.29
CA ARG A 145 -16.07 -15.76 13.43
C ARG A 145 -17.06 -15.50 14.55
N GLN A 146 -17.58 -16.59 15.11
CA GLN A 146 -18.32 -16.57 16.37
C GLN A 146 -17.34 -16.29 17.51
N SER A 147 -17.63 -15.26 18.30
CA SER A 147 -16.89 -14.89 19.50
C SER A 147 -17.86 -14.30 20.52
N PHE A 148 -17.35 -13.50 21.45
CA PHE A 148 -18.12 -12.80 22.45
C PHE A 148 -17.83 -11.30 22.45
N LEU A 149 -18.80 -10.55 22.95
CA LEU A 149 -18.64 -9.17 23.39
C LEU A 149 -18.62 -9.19 24.93
N TRP A 150 -17.50 -8.79 25.51
CA TRP A 150 -17.32 -8.75 26.96
C TRP A 150 -17.57 -7.33 27.47
N HIS A 151 -18.31 -7.24 28.58
CA HIS A 151 -18.58 -5.99 29.28
C HIS A 151 -17.76 -5.94 30.58
N PHE A 152 -16.95 -4.90 30.72
CA PHE A 152 -16.06 -4.72 31.87
C PHE A 152 -16.27 -3.37 32.55
N LYS A 153 -16.15 -3.33 33.88
CA LYS A 153 -16.16 -2.11 34.70
C LYS A 153 -14.77 -1.54 34.87
N TYR A 154 -14.65 -0.25 34.60
CA TYR A 154 -13.46 0.55 34.85
C TYR A 154 -13.79 1.52 35.99
N PRO A 155 -13.21 1.36 37.20
CA PRO A 155 -13.50 2.24 38.32
C PRO A 155 -13.03 3.67 38.04
N LEU A 156 -13.85 4.66 38.40
CA LEU A 156 -13.46 6.07 38.37
C LEU A 156 -12.42 6.33 39.47
N GLU A 157 -11.37 7.05 39.14
CA GLU A 157 -10.25 7.30 40.06
C GLU A 157 -10.68 8.16 41.27
N ASP A 158 -11.70 9.00 41.09
CA ASP A 158 -12.31 9.82 42.16
C ASP A 158 -13.19 9.01 43.14
N GLY A 159 -13.36 7.70 42.91
CA GLY A 159 -14.17 6.81 43.74
C GLY A 159 -15.69 7.00 43.59
N SER A 160 -16.15 7.83 42.64
CA SER A 160 -17.58 8.13 42.46
C SER A 160 -18.39 7.01 41.79
N GLY A 161 -17.73 5.97 41.27
CA GLY A 161 -18.38 4.84 40.63
C GLY A 161 -17.47 4.10 39.67
N ALA A 162 -18.05 3.52 38.62
CA ALA A 162 -17.35 2.85 37.54
C ALA A 162 -18.06 3.09 36.21
N VAL A 163 -17.33 2.95 35.11
CA VAL A 163 -17.82 3.06 33.75
C VAL A 163 -17.73 1.70 33.07
N SER A 164 -18.80 1.29 32.40
CA SER A 164 -18.85 0.01 31.70
C SER A 164 -18.41 0.17 30.25
N ILE A 165 -17.42 -0.61 29.81
CA ILE A 165 -16.96 -0.69 28.41
C ILE A 165 -17.35 -2.02 27.79
N ALA A 166 -17.43 -2.08 26.47
CA ALA A 166 -17.61 -3.32 25.72
C ALA A 166 -16.43 -3.57 24.77
N THR A 167 -15.96 -4.81 24.67
CA THR A 167 -14.89 -5.17 23.71
C THR A 167 -14.96 -6.62 23.27
N THR A 168 -14.47 -6.90 22.06
CA THR A 168 -14.25 -8.26 21.51
C THR A 168 -12.82 -8.75 21.73
N ARG A 169 -11.91 -7.90 22.23
CA ARG A 169 -10.48 -8.20 22.42
C ARG A 169 -9.99 -7.94 23.85
N PRO A 170 -10.40 -8.74 24.85
CA PRO A 170 -10.02 -8.54 26.25
C PRO A 170 -8.51 -8.43 26.49
N GLU A 171 -7.68 -9.19 25.79
CA GLU A 171 -6.22 -9.15 25.92
C GLU A 171 -5.62 -7.77 25.62
N THR A 172 -6.27 -6.98 24.75
CA THR A 172 -5.78 -5.64 24.41
C THR A 172 -6.06 -4.62 25.51
N LEU A 173 -6.95 -4.91 26.48
CA LEU A 173 -7.22 -4.03 27.64
C LEU A 173 -5.91 -3.62 28.35
N LEU A 174 -4.92 -4.53 28.36
CA LEU A 174 -3.60 -4.29 28.94
C LEU A 174 -2.88 -3.07 28.33
N GLY A 175 -3.23 -2.69 27.09
CA GLY A 175 -2.67 -1.57 26.34
C GLY A 175 -3.55 -0.32 26.34
N ASP A 176 -4.69 -0.30 27.03
CA ASP A 176 -5.64 0.82 26.98
C ASP A 176 -4.99 2.13 27.47
N THR A 177 -5.19 3.21 26.73
CA THR A 177 -4.65 4.54 27.04
C THR A 177 -5.71 5.61 27.19
N ALA A 178 -6.98 5.29 26.89
CA ALA A 178 -8.16 6.08 27.23
C ALA A 178 -9.42 5.21 27.17
N ILE A 179 -10.55 5.76 27.60
CA ILE A 179 -11.88 5.33 27.15
C ILE A 179 -12.56 6.49 26.44
N ALA A 180 -13.34 6.22 25.39
CA ALA A 180 -14.03 7.22 24.60
C ALA A 180 -15.55 7.08 24.70
N VAL A 181 -16.22 8.23 24.74
CA VAL A 181 -17.68 8.34 24.68
C VAL A 181 -18.09 9.29 23.56
N ASN A 182 -19.32 9.14 23.05
CA ASN A 182 -19.82 10.08 22.08
C ASN A 182 -20.16 11.43 22.76
N PRO A 183 -19.75 12.59 22.23
CA PRO A 183 -20.07 13.90 22.79
C PRO A 183 -21.58 14.21 22.84
N LYS A 184 -22.42 13.48 22.10
CA LYS A 184 -23.88 13.62 22.10
C LYS A 184 -24.57 12.62 23.03
N ASP A 185 -23.83 11.74 23.68
CA ASP A 185 -24.38 10.78 24.64
C ASP A 185 -24.50 11.41 26.03
N GLU A 186 -25.70 11.89 26.35
CA GLU A 186 -26.00 12.57 27.62
C GLU A 186 -25.72 11.69 28.84
N ARG A 187 -25.71 10.35 28.69
CA ARG A 187 -25.41 9.39 29.78
C ARG A 187 -24.00 9.57 30.33
N TYR A 188 -23.04 9.95 29.50
CA TYR A 188 -21.62 9.98 29.84
C TYR A 188 -20.93 11.33 29.65
N THR A 189 -21.64 12.35 29.13
CA THR A 189 -21.07 13.68 28.87
C THR A 189 -20.40 14.29 30.12
N ALA A 190 -20.99 14.06 31.32
CA ALA A 190 -20.43 14.55 32.59
C ALA A 190 -19.14 13.85 33.05
N LEU A 191 -18.77 12.73 32.40
CA LEU A 191 -17.56 11.97 32.70
C LEU A 191 -16.37 12.39 31.85
N VAL A 192 -16.58 13.12 30.75
CA VAL A 192 -15.52 13.59 29.86
C VAL A 192 -14.53 14.46 30.64
N GLY A 193 -13.25 14.16 30.52
CA GLY A 193 -12.16 14.83 31.24
C GLY A 193 -11.85 14.24 32.63
N LYS A 194 -12.68 13.33 33.14
CA LYS A 194 -12.32 12.50 34.31
C LYS A 194 -11.35 11.39 33.91
N THR A 195 -10.83 10.69 34.91
CA THR A 195 -9.96 9.52 34.75
C THR A 195 -10.59 8.26 35.36
N VAL A 196 -10.26 7.13 34.75
CA VAL A 196 -10.55 5.79 35.28
C VAL A 196 -9.24 5.08 35.57
N LEU A 197 -9.26 4.16 36.52
CA LEU A 197 -8.16 3.23 36.75
C LEU A 197 -8.37 2.00 35.87
N LEU A 198 -7.45 1.75 34.94
CA LEU A 198 -7.40 0.54 34.13
C LEU A 198 -7.19 -0.69 35.03
N PRO A 199 -8.18 -1.61 35.11
CA PRO A 199 -8.03 -2.82 35.90
C PRO A 199 -6.84 -3.68 35.44
N LEU A 200 -6.29 -4.49 36.36
CA LEU A 200 -5.09 -5.34 36.18
C LEU A 200 -3.76 -4.60 35.97
N MET A 201 -3.78 -3.41 35.35
CA MET A 201 -2.58 -2.60 35.08
C MET A 201 -2.38 -1.45 36.08
N ASN A 202 -3.42 -1.10 36.85
CA ASN A 202 -3.40 0.01 37.81
C ASN A 202 -2.91 1.34 37.18
N ARG A 203 -3.32 1.60 35.94
CA ARG A 203 -2.94 2.79 35.17
C ARG A 203 -4.09 3.77 35.13
N SER A 204 -3.86 5.04 35.47
CA SER A 204 -4.86 6.09 35.28
C SER A 204 -4.94 6.46 33.80
N ILE A 205 -6.14 6.41 33.21
CA ILE A 205 -6.40 6.75 31.81
C ILE A 205 -7.60 7.71 31.69
N PRO A 206 -7.57 8.69 30.78
CA PRO A 206 -8.61 9.67 30.63
C PRO A 206 -9.88 9.13 29.95
N ILE A 207 -11.01 9.79 30.24
CA ILE A 207 -12.25 9.68 29.49
C ILE A 207 -12.30 10.81 28.47
N ILE A 208 -12.28 10.47 27.18
CA ILE A 208 -12.31 11.43 26.07
C ILE A 208 -13.66 11.42 25.35
N ALA A 209 -13.96 12.51 24.63
CA ALA A 209 -15.14 12.59 23.77
C ALA A 209 -14.75 12.48 22.30
N ASP A 210 -15.30 11.51 21.59
CA ASP A 210 -15.13 11.39 20.13
C ASP A 210 -16.43 11.00 19.44
N SER A 211 -16.75 11.70 18.34
CA SER A 211 -17.92 11.43 17.52
C SER A 211 -17.85 10.09 16.77
N TYR A 212 -16.69 9.45 16.69
CA TYR A 212 -16.53 8.11 16.14
C TYR A 212 -17.26 7.04 16.96
N VAL A 213 -17.41 7.25 18.27
CA VAL A 213 -18.06 6.29 19.17
C VAL A 213 -19.56 6.21 18.85
N ASP A 214 -20.07 5.01 18.60
CA ASP A 214 -21.51 4.76 18.43
C ASP A 214 -22.19 4.64 19.81
N PRO A 215 -23.11 5.55 20.18
CA PRO A 215 -23.83 5.47 21.45
C PRO A 215 -24.71 4.21 21.59
N GLU A 216 -25.14 3.62 20.48
CA GLU A 216 -26.06 2.48 20.46
C GLU A 216 -25.34 1.13 20.55
N PHE A 217 -24.05 1.08 20.22
CA PHE A 217 -23.25 -0.15 20.25
C PHE A 217 -22.72 -0.46 21.66
N GLY A 218 -22.96 -1.69 22.13
CA GLY A 218 -22.46 -2.16 23.43
C GLY A 218 -22.97 -1.29 24.59
N THR A 219 -22.06 -0.58 25.25
CA THR A 219 -22.39 0.34 26.36
C THR A 219 -22.48 1.81 25.93
N GLY A 220 -22.12 2.14 24.67
CA GLY A 220 -21.85 3.52 24.23
C GLY A 220 -20.49 4.07 24.69
N VAL A 221 -19.66 3.23 25.32
CA VAL A 221 -18.30 3.56 25.77
C VAL A 221 -17.33 2.54 25.20
N VAL A 222 -16.29 3.03 24.53
CA VAL A 222 -15.29 2.21 23.84
C VAL A 222 -13.95 2.36 24.53
N LYS A 223 -13.24 1.25 24.76
CA LYS A 223 -11.85 1.30 25.19
C LYS A 223 -10.95 1.75 24.05
N ILE A 224 -9.88 2.50 24.34
CA ILE A 224 -8.98 3.00 23.31
C ILE A 224 -7.59 2.38 23.47
N THR A 225 -7.21 1.58 22.49
CA THR A 225 -5.92 0.88 22.34
C THR A 225 -5.21 1.26 21.04
N PRO A 226 -4.57 2.43 20.98
CA PRO A 226 -4.05 2.97 19.73
C PRO A 226 -3.02 2.07 19.02
N ALA A 227 -2.35 1.19 19.75
CA ALA A 227 -1.34 0.28 19.21
C ALA A 227 -1.90 -1.05 18.65
N HIS A 228 -3.22 -1.31 18.74
CA HIS A 228 -3.82 -2.63 18.42
C HIS A 228 -5.15 -2.57 17.63
N ASP A 229 -5.66 -1.38 17.32
CA ASP A 229 -6.86 -1.21 16.48
C ASP A 229 -6.74 0.04 15.59
N PRO A 230 -7.06 -0.03 14.29
CA PRO A 230 -6.95 1.11 13.38
C PRO A 230 -7.80 2.32 13.77
N ASN A 231 -8.98 2.12 14.36
CA ASN A 231 -9.85 3.23 14.76
C ASN A 231 -9.35 3.87 16.05
N ASP A 232 -8.88 3.04 16.99
CA ASP A 232 -8.22 3.51 18.20
C ASP A 232 -6.93 4.26 17.86
N TYR A 233 -6.19 3.84 16.82
CA TYR A 233 -4.99 4.51 16.32
C TYR A 233 -5.31 5.94 15.87
N GLU A 234 -6.35 6.12 15.04
CA GLU A 234 -6.79 7.44 14.57
C GLU A 234 -7.27 8.33 15.72
N MET A 235 -8.04 7.79 16.66
CA MET A 235 -8.44 8.51 17.87
C MET A 235 -7.22 8.86 18.74
N GLY A 236 -6.27 7.95 18.86
CA GLY A 236 -5.01 8.16 19.58
C GLY A 236 -4.20 9.31 19.01
N LEU A 237 -4.09 9.40 17.68
CA LEU A 237 -3.45 10.54 17.00
C LEU A 237 -4.23 11.84 17.25
N LYS A 238 -5.55 11.82 17.05
CA LYS A 238 -6.42 13.00 17.17
C LYS A 238 -6.42 13.61 18.58
N HIS A 239 -6.38 12.77 19.61
CA HIS A 239 -6.41 13.19 21.02
C HIS A 239 -5.03 13.17 21.69
N ASN A 240 -3.95 12.94 20.92
CA ASN A 240 -2.58 12.88 21.40
C ASN A 240 -2.39 11.90 22.58
N LEU A 241 -2.97 10.70 22.44
CA LEU A 241 -2.87 9.63 23.43
C LEU A 241 -1.54 8.87 23.30
N PRO A 242 -1.04 8.28 24.40
CA PRO A 242 0.08 7.35 24.32
C PRO A 242 -0.25 6.11 23.50
N PHE A 243 0.77 5.55 22.82
CA PHE A 243 0.69 4.31 22.06
C PHE A 243 1.46 3.22 22.80
N ILE A 244 0.75 2.28 23.44
CA ILE A 244 1.36 1.21 24.24
C ILE A 244 1.19 -0.12 23.51
N ASN A 245 2.25 -0.57 22.84
CA ASN A 245 2.28 -1.90 22.24
C ASN A 245 2.47 -2.98 23.34
N ILE A 246 1.57 -3.95 23.41
CA ILE A 246 1.58 -5.06 24.38
C ILE A 246 1.96 -6.39 23.74
N LEU A 247 2.19 -6.42 22.42
CA LEU A 247 2.50 -7.63 21.68
C LEU A 247 3.94 -7.61 21.15
N THR A 248 4.57 -8.77 21.15
CA THR A 248 5.78 -9.06 20.37
C THR A 248 5.40 -9.34 18.90
N PRO A 249 6.36 -9.34 17.97
CA PRO A 249 6.10 -9.69 16.55
C PRO A 249 5.43 -11.06 16.35
N ASN A 250 5.66 -12.03 17.23
CA ASN A 250 5.02 -13.35 17.17
C ASN A 250 3.72 -13.45 18.00
N ALA A 251 3.09 -12.31 18.33
CA ALA A 251 1.84 -12.20 19.09
C ALA A 251 1.87 -12.84 20.48
N GLN A 252 3.00 -12.74 21.19
CA GLN A 252 3.09 -12.98 22.63
C GLN A 252 2.98 -11.66 23.38
N ILE A 253 2.57 -11.70 24.65
CA ILE A 253 2.52 -10.52 25.50
C ILE A 253 3.94 -10.08 25.87
N ASN A 254 4.28 -8.84 25.55
CA ASN A 254 5.57 -8.22 25.88
C ASN A 254 5.56 -7.60 27.30
N GLU A 255 6.64 -6.92 27.68
CA GLU A 255 6.85 -6.29 29.00
C GLU A 255 5.74 -5.31 29.44
N ASN A 256 4.97 -4.73 28.49
CA ASN A 256 3.89 -3.81 28.80
C ASN A 256 2.59 -4.51 29.24
N GLY A 257 2.51 -5.84 29.13
CA GLY A 257 1.33 -6.61 29.52
C GLY A 257 1.29 -7.05 30.99
N GLY A 258 2.20 -6.55 31.83
CA GLY A 258 2.17 -6.77 33.28
C GLY A 258 2.27 -8.25 33.67
N PRO A 259 1.32 -8.82 34.45
CA PRO A 259 1.41 -10.21 34.91
C PRO A 259 1.20 -11.25 33.80
N PHE A 260 0.87 -10.84 32.58
CA PHE A 260 0.58 -11.73 31.45
C PHE A 260 1.76 -11.90 30.49
N VAL A 261 2.92 -11.30 30.78
CA VAL A 261 4.15 -11.37 29.96
C VAL A 261 4.50 -12.81 29.58
N GLY A 262 4.84 -13.03 28.30
CA GLY A 262 5.24 -14.31 27.75
C GLY A 262 4.09 -15.25 27.35
N LEU A 263 2.83 -14.89 27.67
CA LEU A 263 1.68 -15.66 27.21
C LEU A 263 1.41 -15.39 25.72
N ALA A 264 0.97 -16.40 24.98
CA ALA A 264 0.42 -16.19 23.64
C ALA A 264 -0.89 -15.38 23.72
N ARG A 265 -1.16 -14.53 22.73
CA ARG A 265 -2.34 -13.63 22.68
C ARG A 265 -3.67 -14.31 23.06
N GLU A 266 -3.94 -15.48 22.49
CA GLU A 266 -5.21 -16.21 22.74
C GLU A 266 -5.28 -16.81 24.16
N GLU A 267 -4.14 -17.14 24.76
CA GLU A 267 -4.07 -17.58 26.16
C GLU A 267 -4.22 -16.39 27.11
N ALA A 268 -3.53 -15.29 26.81
CA ALA A 268 -3.66 -14.03 27.54
C ALA A 268 -5.12 -13.55 27.55
N ARG A 269 -5.85 -13.64 26.43
CA ARG A 269 -7.28 -13.34 26.36
C ARG A 269 -8.08 -14.07 27.42
N LYS A 270 -7.88 -15.39 27.54
CA LYS A 270 -8.59 -16.21 28.54
C LYS A 270 -8.21 -15.81 29.96
N LYS A 271 -6.91 -15.57 30.21
CA LYS A 271 -6.38 -15.21 31.52
C LYS A 271 -6.80 -13.82 31.99
N VAL A 272 -6.87 -12.86 31.09
CA VAL A 272 -7.39 -11.51 31.37
C VAL A 272 -8.87 -11.59 31.75
N VAL A 273 -9.69 -12.32 31.00
CA VAL A 273 -11.12 -12.50 31.33
C VAL A 273 -11.28 -13.18 32.70
N GLU A 274 -10.47 -14.20 32.99
CA GLU A 274 -10.46 -14.89 34.29
C GLU A 274 -10.10 -13.94 35.43
N ALA A 275 -9.03 -13.15 35.28
CA ALA A 275 -8.59 -12.18 36.28
C ALA A 275 -9.63 -11.07 36.51
N MET A 276 -10.17 -10.48 35.45
CA MET A 276 -11.26 -9.48 35.52
C MET A 276 -12.50 -10.03 36.25
N LYS A 277 -12.81 -11.32 36.06
CA LYS A 277 -13.91 -11.98 36.77
C LYS A 277 -13.59 -12.19 38.25
N GLN A 278 -12.38 -12.61 38.59
CA GLN A 278 -11.94 -12.82 39.97
C GLN A 278 -11.92 -11.52 40.76
N GLU A 279 -11.53 -10.42 40.14
CA GLU A 279 -11.53 -9.07 40.74
C GLU A 279 -12.91 -8.38 40.70
N GLY A 280 -13.93 -9.02 40.09
CA GLY A 280 -15.31 -8.52 40.08
C GLY A 280 -15.58 -7.41 39.05
N PHE A 281 -14.68 -7.21 38.08
CA PHE A 281 -14.83 -6.22 37.01
C PHE A 281 -15.57 -6.73 35.77
N LEU A 282 -15.74 -8.05 35.60
CA LEU A 282 -16.54 -8.61 34.50
C LEU A 282 -18.05 -8.53 34.81
N GLU A 283 -18.82 -7.84 33.98
CA GLU A 283 -20.27 -7.69 34.16
C GLU A 283 -21.10 -8.71 33.38
N LYS A 284 -20.79 -8.82 32.09
CA LYS A 284 -21.61 -9.55 31.13
C LYS A 284 -20.75 -10.08 30.00
N VAL A 285 -21.16 -11.21 29.44
CA VAL A 285 -20.57 -11.80 28.24
C VAL A 285 -21.71 -12.13 27.30
N GLU A 286 -21.66 -11.61 26.08
CA GLU A 286 -22.70 -11.81 25.07
C GLU A 286 -22.11 -12.50 23.83
N PRO A 287 -22.79 -13.48 23.22
CA PRO A 287 -22.37 -13.99 21.92
C PRO A 287 -22.34 -12.88 20.86
N HIS A 288 -21.28 -12.83 20.06
CA HIS A 288 -21.12 -11.81 19.04
C HIS A 288 -20.35 -12.37 17.83
N THR A 289 -20.94 -12.22 16.64
CA THR A 289 -20.27 -12.54 15.39
C THR A 289 -19.52 -11.30 14.91
N HIS A 290 -18.25 -11.43 14.58
CA HIS A 290 -17.49 -10.33 13.98
C HIS A 290 -16.63 -10.81 12.82
N ARG A 291 -16.20 -9.84 12.03
CA ARG A 291 -15.37 -10.05 10.84
C ARG A 291 -13.90 -9.97 11.25
N VAL A 292 -13.16 -11.05 11.02
CA VAL A 292 -11.74 -11.19 11.40
C VAL A 292 -10.89 -11.18 10.14
N GLY A 293 -9.85 -10.34 10.12
CA GLY A 293 -8.82 -10.38 9.09
C GLY A 293 -7.90 -11.58 9.29
N VAL A 294 -7.70 -12.37 8.24
CA VAL A 294 -6.78 -13.50 8.20
C VAL A 294 -5.81 -13.36 7.03
N SER A 295 -4.56 -13.73 7.26
CA SER A 295 -3.52 -13.74 6.23
C SER A 295 -3.93 -14.67 5.11
N TYR A 296 -3.95 -14.21 3.85
CA TYR A 296 -4.27 -15.09 2.73
C TYR A 296 -3.28 -16.27 2.64
N ARG A 297 -2.03 -16.07 3.14
CA ARG A 297 -0.91 -17.02 3.08
C ARG A 297 -0.98 -18.05 4.20
N SER A 298 -0.88 -17.59 5.45
CA SER A 298 -0.75 -18.47 6.62
C SER A 298 -2.09 -18.85 7.25
N LYS A 299 -3.17 -18.15 6.85
CA LYS A 299 -4.49 -18.17 7.52
C LYS A 299 -4.45 -17.77 8.99
N ALA A 300 -3.32 -17.22 9.46
CA ALA A 300 -3.22 -16.62 10.79
C ALA A 300 -4.11 -15.38 10.89
N VAL A 301 -4.64 -15.13 12.09
CA VAL A 301 -5.37 -13.89 12.36
C VAL A 301 -4.40 -12.71 12.30
N VAL A 302 -4.69 -11.76 11.42
CA VAL A 302 -3.90 -10.54 11.23
C VAL A 302 -3.99 -9.69 12.48
N GLU A 303 -2.84 -9.21 12.93
CA GLU A 303 -2.74 -8.30 14.07
C GLU A 303 -2.47 -6.88 13.56
N PRO A 304 -3.28 -5.87 13.93
CA PRO A 304 -2.86 -4.49 13.82
C PRO A 304 -1.67 -4.27 14.78
N TYR A 305 -0.46 -4.10 14.23
CA TYR A 305 0.77 -4.08 15.01
C TYR A 305 1.48 -2.74 14.84
N LEU A 306 1.88 -2.14 15.96
CA LEU A 306 2.61 -0.88 15.95
C LEU A 306 4.07 -1.11 15.54
N SER A 307 4.46 -0.55 14.40
CA SER A 307 5.81 -0.65 13.86
C SER A 307 6.36 0.74 13.56
N LYS A 308 7.67 0.95 13.80
CA LYS A 308 8.33 2.19 13.42
C LYS A 308 8.51 2.23 11.91
N GLN A 309 7.99 3.26 11.27
CA GLN A 309 8.05 3.46 9.82
C GLN A 309 8.58 4.86 9.49
N TRP A 310 9.13 5.00 8.29
CA TRP A 310 9.51 6.27 7.70
C TRP A 310 8.35 6.84 6.89
N PHE A 311 8.14 8.15 7.03
CA PHE A 311 7.04 8.88 6.41
C PHE A 311 7.53 10.14 5.71
N VAL A 312 6.81 10.54 4.66
CA VAL A 312 6.84 11.91 4.12
C VAL A 312 5.61 12.66 4.65
N LYS A 313 5.84 13.82 5.27
CA LYS A 313 4.78 14.73 5.72
C LYS A 313 4.01 15.26 4.52
N MET A 314 2.71 14.97 4.46
CA MET A 314 1.85 15.33 3.33
C MET A 314 1.05 16.60 3.53
N GLU A 315 0.89 17.07 4.78
CA GLU A 315 0.07 18.25 5.12
C GLU A 315 0.46 19.49 4.32
N GLY A 316 1.75 19.82 4.25
CA GLY A 316 2.26 20.97 3.49
C GLY A 316 2.11 20.85 1.96
N PHE A 317 1.89 19.64 1.45
CA PHE A 317 1.74 19.38 0.02
C PHE A 317 0.30 19.49 -0.47
N ARG A 318 -0.69 19.24 0.40
CA ARG A 318 -2.12 19.27 0.01
C ARG A 318 -2.53 20.56 -0.70
N PRO A 319 -2.28 21.77 -0.14
CA PRO A 319 -2.67 23.00 -0.81
C PRO A 319 -1.91 23.23 -2.12
N LYS A 320 -0.62 22.86 -2.18
CA LYS A 320 0.20 22.99 -3.40
C LYS A 320 -0.36 22.11 -4.53
N LEU A 321 -0.59 20.82 -4.26
CA LEU A 321 -1.11 19.86 -5.23
C LEU A 321 -2.50 20.24 -5.72
N ARG A 322 -3.35 20.71 -4.80
CA ARG A 322 -4.69 21.21 -5.15
C ARG A 322 -4.60 22.42 -6.08
N ALA A 323 -3.76 23.40 -5.73
CA ALA A 323 -3.57 24.63 -6.50
C ALA A 323 -3.10 24.36 -7.93
N LEU A 324 -2.22 23.39 -8.16
CA LEU A 324 -1.75 23.02 -9.51
C LEU A 324 -2.91 22.74 -10.47
N VAL A 325 -3.94 22.04 -10.01
CA VAL A 325 -5.11 21.70 -10.84
C VAL A 325 -6.14 22.83 -10.85
N GLU A 326 -6.40 23.49 -9.72
CA GLU A 326 -7.33 24.62 -9.64
C GLU A 326 -6.90 25.81 -10.50
N ASN A 327 -5.60 26.10 -10.53
CA ASN A 327 -5.00 27.17 -11.34
C ASN A 327 -4.78 26.77 -12.80
N LYS A 328 -5.10 25.53 -13.18
CA LYS A 328 -4.85 24.96 -14.53
C LYS A 328 -3.37 24.94 -14.94
N GLU A 329 -2.46 24.88 -13.96
CA GLU A 329 -1.06 24.56 -14.22
C GLU A 329 -0.89 23.09 -14.63
N VAL A 330 -1.80 22.23 -14.15
CA VAL A 330 -1.95 20.84 -14.55
C VAL A 330 -3.41 20.56 -14.91
N GLU A 331 -3.64 20.16 -16.17
CA GLU A 331 -4.95 19.75 -16.66
C GLU A 331 -5.11 18.23 -16.57
N ILE A 332 -6.10 17.77 -15.81
CA ILE A 332 -6.51 16.36 -15.77
C ILE A 332 -7.60 16.11 -16.80
N ILE A 333 -7.34 15.17 -17.71
CA ILE A 333 -8.19 14.81 -18.83
C ILE A 333 -8.65 13.35 -18.65
N PRO A 334 -9.96 13.05 -18.63
CA PRO A 334 -11.08 13.99 -18.64
C PRO A 334 -11.26 14.75 -17.31
N GLU A 335 -11.88 15.93 -17.39
CA GLU A 335 -12.15 16.83 -16.24
C GLU A 335 -12.95 16.15 -15.12
N SER A 336 -13.75 15.12 -15.44
CA SER A 336 -14.53 14.35 -14.46
C SER A 336 -13.68 13.69 -13.36
N TRP A 337 -12.37 13.50 -13.58
CA TRP A 337 -11.44 13.00 -12.56
C TRP A 337 -11.01 14.05 -11.55
N GLN A 338 -11.21 15.35 -11.80
CA GLN A 338 -10.81 16.40 -10.88
C GLN A 338 -11.51 16.29 -9.53
N LYS A 339 -12.81 15.96 -9.50
CA LYS A 339 -13.54 15.76 -8.24
C LYS A 339 -12.94 14.61 -7.42
N THR A 340 -12.59 13.52 -8.09
CA THR A 340 -11.95 12.35 -7.46
C THR A 340 -10.55 12.70 -6.95
N TYR A 341 -9.79 13.48 -7.74
CA TYR A 341 -8.48 14.01 -7.37
C TYR A 341 -8.56 14.89 -6.11
N PHE A 342 -9.42 15.90 -6.11
CA PHE A 342 -9.60 16.81 -4.98
C PHE A 342 -10.05 16.09 -3.72
N HIS A 343 -11.03 15.19 -3.81
CA HIS A 343 -11.47 14.39 -2.67
C HIS A 343 -10.31 13.61 -2.05
N TRP A 344 -9.41 13.05 -2.86
CA TRP A 344 -8.25 12.34 -2.34
C TRP A 344 -7.22 13.29 -1.71
N ILE A 345 -6.92 14.41 -2.36
CA ILE A 345 -5.99 15.43 -1.83
C ILE A 345 -6.48 15.98 -0.47
N ASP A 346 -7.78 16.21 -0.32
CA ASP A 346 -8.36 16.78 0.91
C ASP A 346 -8.19 15.82 2.11
N ASN A 347 -8.10 14.51 1.85
CA ASN A 347 -8.02 13.46 2.88
C ASN A 347 -6.60 12.86 3.04
N LEU A 348 -5.56 13.54 2.57
CA LEU A 348 -4.32 12.88 2.14
C LEU A 348 -3.54 12.02 3.13
N ARG A 349 -3.38 12.26 4.43
CA ARG A 349 -2.45 11.52 5.35
C ARG A 349 -0.97 11.45 4.93
N ASP A 350 -0.11 11.28 5.92
CA ASP A 350 1.34 11.17 5.70
C ASP A 350 1.69 9.86 4.98
N TRP A 351 2.63 9.93 4.04
CA TRP A 351 2.94 8.82 3.16
C TRP A 351 4.00 7.93 3.81
N CYS A 352 3.62 6.73 4.23
CA CYS A 352 4.56 5.70 4.69
C CYS A 352 5.44 5.21 3.52
N ILE A 353 6.73 5.51 3.58
CA ILE A 353 7.72 5.23 2.54
C ILE A 353 8.66 4.06 2.85
N SER A 354 8.64 3.49 4.05
CA SER A 354 9.44 2.29 4.38
C SER A 354 8.67 0.99 4.16
N ARG A 355 9.38 -0.08 3.78
CA ARG A 355 8.86 -1.42 3.57
C ARG A 355 9.88 -2.45 4.09
N GLN A 356 9.40 -3.45 4.83
CA GLN A 356 10.20 -4.56 5.37
C GLN A 356 10.43 -5.64 4.29
N LEU A 357 10.93 -5.22 3.12
CA LEU A 357 11.22 -6.07 1.98
C LEU A 357 12.73 -6.21 1.80
N TRP A 358 13.15 -7.25 1.08
CA TRP A 358 14.55 -7.34 0.66
C TRP A 358 14.79 -6.65 -0.68
N TRP A 359 13.76 -6.61 -1.54
CA TRP A 359 13.79 -6.00 -2.87
C TRP A 359 13.30 -4.55 -2.87
N GLY A 360 14.19 -3.64 -3.27
CA GLY A 360 13.91 -2.21 -3.38
C GLY A 360 15.14 -1.37 -3.07
N HIS A 361 15.00 -0.05 -3.14
CA HIS A 361 16.05 0.89 -2.75
C HIS A 361 16.21 0.89 -1.23
N ARG A 362 17.39 0.54 -0.71
CA ARG A 362 17.64 0.61 0.74
C ARG A 362 17.52 2.05 1.24
N ILE A 363 16.87 2.24 2.39
CA ILE A 363 16.75 3.56 3.00
C ILE A 363 18.16 4.07 3.35
N PRO A 364 18.53 5.31 2.96
CA PRO A 364 19.89 5.84 3.15
C PRO A 364 20.14 6.34 4.58
N ILE A 365 19.47 5.76 5.57
CA ILE A 365 19.68 6.07 6.98
C ILE A 365 20.61 5.03 7.57
N TRP A 366 21.57 5.48 8.36
CA TRP A 366 22.54 4.65 9.04
C TRP A 366 22.51 4.96 10.53
N TYR A 367 22.46 3.91 11.36
CA TYR A 367 22.44 3.98 12.81
C TYR A 367 23.81 3.65 13.38
N ARG A 368 24.25 4.40 14.41
CA ARG A 368 25.52 4.13 15.09
C ARG A 368 25.42 2.81 15.87
N LYS A 369 26.43 1.95 15.78
CA LYS A 369 26.40 0.58 16.37
C LYS A 369 26.32 0.58 17.89
N ASP A 370 26.97 1.52 18.54
CA ASP A 370 27.03 1.67 20.00
C ASP A 370 25.91 2.58 20.56
N ASN A 371 25.34 3.46 19.74
CA ASN A 371 24.20 4.29 20.08
C ASN A 371 23.20 4.41 18.91
N PRO A 372 22.19 3.50 18.81
CA PRO A 372 21.22 3.52 17.72
C PRO A 372 20.30 4.75 17.65
N GLU A 373 20.32 5.64 18.66
CA GLU A 373 19.62 6.93 18.60
C GLU A 373 20.35 7.95 17.71
N GLU A 374 21.66 7.77 17.52
CA GLU A 374 22.43 8.57 16.59
C GLU A 374 22.31 8.00 15.18
N MET A 375 21.85 8.83 14.25
CA MET A 375 21.64 8.47 12.86
C MET A 375 22.21 9.51 11.89
N ILE A 376 22.63 9.04 10.72
CA ILE A 376 23.01 9.88 9.57
C ILE A 376 22.20 9.51 8.34
N CYS A 377 21.93 10.49 7.48
CA CYS A 377 21.39 10.27 6.14
C CYS A 377 22.51 10.39 5.11
N TRP A 378 22.89 9.29 4.46
CA TRP A 378 24.01 9.20 3.53
C TRP A 378 23.54 9.08 2.08
N GLU A 379 23.79 10.11 1.26
CA GLU A 379 23.40 10.13 -0.15
C GLU A 379 24.51 9.72 -1.14
N GLY A 380 25.71 9.39 -0.64
CA GLY A 380 26.84 8.98 -1.48
C GLY A 380 26.68 7.58 -2.06
N GLU A 381 27.51 7.25 -3.05
CA GLU A 381 27.58 5.89 -3.57
C GLU A 381 28.29 4.97 -2.56
N GLY A 382 27.70 3.80 -2.31
CA GLY A 382 28.25 2.83 -1.37
C GLY A 382 28.11 3.25 0.10
N ASP A 383 29.06 2.79 0.91
CA ASP A 383 29.01 2.96 2.36
C ASP A 383 29.38 4.39 2.81
N PRO A 384 28.87 4.85 3.97
CA PRO A 384 29.28 6.13 4.54
C PRO A 384 30.74 6.09 5.03
N PRO A 385 31.36 7.25 5.31
CA PRO A 385 32.63 7.30 6.02
C PRO A 385 32.57 6.52 7.35
N HIS A 386 33.64 5.78 7.67
CA HIS A 386 33.73 4.90 8.84
C HIS A 386 32.63 3.83 8.92
N PRO A 387 32.42 3.02 7.86
CA PRO A 387 31.31 2.08 7.78
C PRO A 387 31.32 1.01 8.88
N GLU A 388 32.47 0.76 9.49
CA GLU A 388 32.64 -0.08 10.67
C GLU A 388 31.84 0.42 11.89
N GLU A 389 31.46 1.69 11.96
CA GLU A 389 30.71 2.30 13.07
C GLU A 389 29.19 2.30 12.85
N TRP A 390 28.74 2.02 11.63
CA TRP A 390 27.35 2.23 11.21
C TRP A 390 26.67 0.94 10.76
N VAL A 391 25.34 0.89 10.92
CA VAL A 391 24.46 -0.14 10.34
C VAL A 391 23.37 0.57 9.55
N GLN A 392 23.26 0.27 8.25
CA GLN A 392 22.19 0.82 7.42
C GLN A 392 20.83 0.28 7.86
N ASP A 393 19.81 1.14 7.83
CA ASP A 393 18.41 0.75 7.97
C ASP A 393 18.10 -0.44 7.05
N GLU A 394 17.46 -1.46 7.61
CA GLU A 394 17.20 -2.72 6.91
C GLU A 394 16.08 -2.60 5.89
N ASP A 395 15.20 -1.62 6.08
CA ASP A 395 14.05 -1.37 5.24
C ASP A 395 14.46 -0.84 3.86
N VAL A 396 13.56 -1.07 2.91
CA VAL A 396 13.63 -0.47 1.58
C VAL A 396 12.52 0.56 1.40
N LEU A 397 12.71 1.44 0.43
CA LEU A 397 11.73 2.43 0.05
C LEU A 397 10.56 1.80 -0.71
N ASP A 398 9.38 2.37 -0.49
CA ASP A 398 8.18 2.13 -1.28
C ASP A 398 8.49 2.30 -2.77
N THR A 399 8.01 1.38 -3.62
CA THR A 399 8.19 1.47 -5.08
C THR A 399 7.71 2.80 -5.62
N TRP A 400 6.61 3.33 -5.07
CA TRP A 400 6.07 4.61 -5.51
C TRP A 400 7.00 5.79 -5.22
N PHE A 401 7.94 5.66 -4.26
CA PHE A 401 8.96 6.67 -4.00
C PHE A 401 9.90 6.83 -5.19
N SER A 402 10.46 5.74 -5.72
CA SER A 402 11.31 5.78 -6.91
C SER A 402 10.52 6.11 -8.17
N SER A 403 9.33 5.53 -8.33
CA SER A 403 8.53 5.72 -9.55
C SER A 403 7.97 7.13 -9.66
N ALA A 404 7.80 7.84 -8.54
CA ALA A 404 7.44 9.26 -8.54
C ALA A 404 8.54 10.18 -9.10
N LEU A 405 9.79 9.70 -9.22
CA LEU A 405 10.90 10.49 -9.75
C LEU A 405 11.03 10.40 -11.27
N TRP A 406 10.27 9.48 -11.90
CA TRP A 406 10.39 9.13 -13.32
C TRP A 406 10.46 10.33 -14.30
N PRO A 407 9.66 11.40 -14.15
CA PRO A 407 9.66 12.49 -15.12
C PRO A 407 10.99 13.24 -15.26
N PHE A 408 11.85 13.18 -14.25
CA PHE A 408 13.11 13.92 -14.20
C PHE A 408 14.34 13.02 -13.95
N SER A 409 14.19 11.91 -13.21
CA SER A 409 15.29 10.96 -13.00
C SER A 409 15.73 10.30 -14.31
N THR A 410 14.78 10.01 -15.20
CA THR A 410 15.08 9.42 -16.51
C THR A 410 15.89 10.35 -17.40
N LEU A 411 15.71 11.67 -17.22
CA LEU A 411 16.41 12.74 -17.91
C LEU A 411 17.79 13.04 -17.31
N GLY A 412 18.11 12.53 -16.12
CA GLY A 412 19.44 12.63 -15.52
C GLY A 412 19.52 13.44 -14.22
N TRP A 413 18.38 13.92 -13.69
CA TRP A 413 18.34 14.50 -12.36
C TRP A 413 18.86 13.47 -11.32
N PRO A 414 19.68 13.88 -10.32
CA PRO A 414 19.91 15.24 -9.81
C PRO A 414 20.92 16.09 -10.58
N GLU A 415 21.57 15.53 -11.60
CA GLU A 415 22.53 16.27 -12.41
C GLU A 415 21.81 17.22 -13.39
N LYS A 416 22.51 18.28 -13.79
CA LYS A 416 22.04 19.23 -14.81
C LYS A 416 22.44 18.73 -16.19
N THR A 417 21.60 17.89 -16.78
CA THR A 417 21.84 17.32 -18.10
C THR A 417 21.14 18.13 -19.20
N PRO A 418 21.65 18.11 -20.45
CA PRO A 418 20.96 18.72 -21.58
C PRO A 418 19.55 18.16 -21.79
N GLU A 419 19.35 16.86 -21.54
CA GLU A 419 18.03 16.23 -21.64
C GLU A 419 17.04 16.77 -20.61
N LEU A 420 17.49 16.99 -19.37
CA LEU A 420 16.64 17.57 -18.32
C LEU A 420 16.25 19.00 -18.68
N ASP A 421 17.20 19.81 -19.15
CA ASP A 421 16.95 21.20 -19.56
C ASP A 421 16.02 21.30 -20.78
N THR A 422 16.07 20.31 -21.67
CA THR A 422 15.30 20.32 -22.93
C THR A 422 13.89 19.76 -22.76
N PHE A 423 13.75 18.65 -22.03
CA PHE A 423 12.51 17.87 -21.99
C PHE A 423 11.69 18.03 -20.70
N TYR A 424 12.17 18.77 -19.69
CA TYR A 424 11.41 19.08 -18.48
C TYR A 424 10.91 20.53 -18.46
N PRO A 425 9.61 20.79 -18.18
CA PRO A 425 8.57 19.81 -17.88
C PRO A 425 8.16 19.00 -19.13
N ASN A 426 7.76 17.75 -18.91
CA ASN A 426 7.32 16.85 -19.97
C ASN A 426 6.00 17.37 -20.58
N ALA A 427 5.77 17.11 -21.87
CA ALA A 427 4.59 17.65 -22.56
C ALA A 427 3.25 17.06 -22.06
N ILE A 428 3.21 15.75 -21.78
CA ILE A 428 1.99 15.03 -21.37
C ILE A 428 2.33 13.74 -20.63
N LEU A 429 1.54 13.39 -19.62
CA LEU A 429 1.50 12.06 -19.03
C LEU A 429 0.27 11.30 -19.54
N VAL A 430 0.46 10.09 -20.06
CA VAL A 430 -0.62 9.18 -20.48
C VAL A 430 -0.60 7.94 -19.61
N THR A 431 -1.68 7.67 -18.87
CA THR A 431 -1.76 6.51 -17.98
C THR A 431 -3.21 6.09 -17.68
N GLY A 432 -3.39 4.95 -17.00
CA GLY A 432 -4.68 4.50 -16.48
C GLY A 432 -5.09 5.29 -15.23
N HIS A 433 -6.40 5.47 -15.04
CA HIS A 433 -6.93 6.18 -13.86
C HIS A 433 -6.68 5.48 -12.51
N ASP A 434 -6.35 4.18 -12.54
CA ASP A 434 -6.10 3.37 -11.34
C ASP A 434 -4.85 3.79 -10.56
N ILE A 435 -3.92 4.51 -11.19
CA ILE A 435 -2.70 5.01 -10.56
C ILE A 435 -2.63 6.54 -10.49
N LEU A 436 -3.78 7.22 -10.62
CA LEU A 436 -3.90 8.68 -10.41
C LEU A 436 -3.32 9.11 -9.06
N PHE A 437 -3.58 8.34 -8.01
CA PHE A 437 -3.16 8.68 -6.65
C PHE A 437 -1.75 8.20 -6.32
N PHE A 438 -1.45 6.95 -6.66
CA PHE A 438 -0.18 6.31 -6.30
C PHE A 438 0.98 6.80 -7.15
N TRP A 439 0.73 7.21 -8.39
CA TRP A 439 1.79 7.63 -9.31
C TRP A 439 1.68 9.09 -9.73
N VAL A 440 0.56 9.50 -10.34
CA VAL A 440 0.43 10.85 -10.91
C VAL A 440 0.59 11.92 -9.84
N ALA A 441 -0.17 11.83 -8.75
CA ALA A 441 -0.09 12.81 -7.66
C ALA A 441 1.29 12.81 -6.97
N ARG A 442 1.96 11.65 -6.89
CA ARG A 442 3.32 11.55 -6.34
C ARG A 442 4.36 12.17 -7.27
N MET A 443 4.22 12.02 -8.60
CA MET A 443 5.06 12.72 -9.58
C MET A 443 4.86 14.22 -9.52
N LEU A 444 3.62 14.71 -9.39
CA LEU A 444 3.35 16.14 -9.22
C LEU A 444 4.06 16.70 -7.98
N LEU A 445 3.98 15.98 -6.86
CA LEU A 445 4.67 16.34 -5.61
C LEU A 445 6.18 16.37 -5.80
N MET A 446 6.75 15.26 -6.28
CA MET A 446 8.20 15.10 -6.39
C MET A 446 8.81 16.01 -7.45
N GLY A 447 8.10 16.27 -8.54
CA GLY A 447 8.50 17.25 -9.55
C GLY A 447 8.53 18.67 -8.98
N GLN A 448 7.48 19.06 -8.24
CA GLN A 448 7.44 20.36 -7.57
C GLN A 448 8.62 20.53 -6.59
N GLU A 449 8.98 19.50 -5.84
CA GLU A 449 10.10 19.58 -4.89
C GLU A 449 11.47 19.51 -5.58
N ALA A 450 11.65 18.64 -6.57
CA ALA A 450 12.89 18.50 -7.33
C ALA A 450 13.22 19.76 -8.14
N MET A 451 12.22 20.27 -8.86
CA MET A 451 12.40 21.20 -9.98
C MET A 451 11.65 22.53 -9.80
N GLY A 452 10.82 22.67 -8.77
CA GLY A 452 10.09 23.91 -8.49
C GLY A 452 8.85 24.17 -9.36
N GLN A 453 8.49 23.24 -10.23
CA GLN A 453 7.34 23.33 -11.14
C GLN A 453 6.75 21.92 -11.39
N PRO A 454 5.49 21.79 -11.87
CA PRO A 454 4.91 20.48 -12.15
C PRO A 454 5.66 19.75 -13.28
N PRO A 455 5.77 18.42 -13.21
CA PRO A 455 6.49 17.61 -14.21
C PRO A 455 5.82 17.52 -15.57
N PHE A 456 4.53 17.85 -15.67
CA PHE A 456 3.76 17.85 -16.91
C PHE A 456 2.53 18.76 -16.76
N PRO A 457 2.15 19.51 -17.81
CA PRO A 457 0.96 20.37 -17.79
C PRO A 457 -0.33 19.61 -18.13
N HIS A 458 -0.25 18.41 -18.73
CA HIS A 458 -1.41 17.61 -19.10
C HIS A 458 -1.29 16.17 -18.60
N VAL A 459 -2.38 15.65 -18.03
CA VAL A 459 -2.52 14.26 -17.59
C VAL A 459 -3.71 13.63 -18.30
N PHE A 460 -3.46 12.74 -19.23
CA PHE A 460 -4.49 11.94 -19.90
C PHE A 460 -4.69 10.60 -19.19
N LEU A 461 -5.86 10.45 -18.56
CA LEU A 461 -6.31 9.26 -17.87
C LEU A 461 -7.26 8.45 -18.75
N HIS A 462 -6.77 7.33 -19.27
CA HIS A 462 -7.60 6.41 -20.04
C HIS A 462 -8.34 5.39 -19.14
N GLY A 463 -9.42 4.81 -19.67
CA GLY A 463 -10.13 3.69 -19.05
C GLY A 463 -9.28 2.43 -18.90
N LEU A 464 -9.74 1.48 -18.09
CA LEU A 464 -9.06 0.20 -17.87
C LEU A 464 -9.69 -0.87 -18.74
N ILE A 465 -8.83 -1.70 -19.36
CA ILE A 465 -9.31 -2.87 -20.10
C ILE A 465 -9.75 -3.95 -19.13
N PHE A 466 -11.01 -4.35 -19.25
CA PHE A 466 -11.59 -5.46 -18.51
C PHE A 466 -11.56 -6.72 -19.38
N GLY A 467 -11.24 -7.82 -18.72
CA GLY A 467 -11.26 -9.16 -19.30
C GLY A 467 -12.37 -9.96 -18.65
N LYS A 468 -13.00 -10.85 -19.41
CA LYS A 468 -14.01 -11.74 -18.86
C LYS A 468 -13.35 -12.86 -18.06
N SER A 469 -13.55 -12.87 -16.75
CA SER A 469 -13.14 -13.96 -15.87
C SER A 469 -14.14 -15.10 -16.01
N TYR A 470 -13.64 -16.34 -16.00
CA TYR A 470 -14.45 -17.56 -15.96
C TYR A 470 -13.95 -18.43 -14.81
N TRP A 471 -14.86 -18.98 -14.00
CA TRP A 471 -14.47 -19.81 -12.87
C TRP A 471 -15.54 -20.83 -12.48
N ARG A 472 -15.12 -21.85 -11.73
CA ARG A 472 -15.96 -22.85 -11.10
C ARG A 472 -15.85 -22.76 -9.59
N THR A 473 -16.97 -22.96 -8.90
CA THR A 473 -16.99 -23.10 -7.45
C THR A 473 -16.87 -24.58 -7.12
N ASN A 474 -15.80 -24.94 -6.41
CA ASN A 474 -15.54 -26.29 -5.94
C ASN A 474 -16.51 -26.65 -4.80
N ALA A 475 -16.62 -27.94 -4.48
CA ALA A 475 -17.55 -28.42 -3.43
C ALA A 475 -17.24 -27.86 -2.02
N ASP A 476 -16.00 -27.44 -1.77
CA ASP A 476 -15.55 -26.81 -0.53
C ASP A 476 -15.74 -25.27 -0.52
N GLY A 477 -16.36 -24.71 -1.57
CA GLY A 477 -16.56 -23.27 -1.74
C GLY A 477 -15.38 -22.52 -2.32
N SER A 478 -14.24 -23.17 -2.56
CA SER A 478 -13.09 -22.54 -3.22
C SER A 478 -13.34 -22.30 -4.70
N ILE A 479 -12.65 -21.32 -5.29
CA ILE A 479 -12.83 -20.92 -6.69
C ILE A 479 -11.65 -21.40 -7.53
N THR A 480 -11.95 -22.09 -8.64
CA THR A 480 -10.97 -22.45 -9.68
C THR A 480 -11.24 -21.65 -10.95
N TYR A 481 -10.32 -20.78 -11.35
CA TYR A 481 -10.44 -20.03 -12.61
C TYR A 481 -10.16 -20.93 -13.83
N ALA A 482 -10.82 -20.62 -14.94
CA ALA A 482 -10.65 -21.33 -16.21
C ALA A 482 -9.20 -21.23 -16.70
N SER A 483 -8.74 -22.28 -17.40
CA SER A 483 -7.41 -22.26 -18.01
C SER A 483 -7.36 -21.24 -19.17
N PRO A 484 -6.17 -20.79 -19.60
CA PRO A 484 -6.04 -19.91 -20.76
C PRO A 484 -6.68 -20.50 -22.03
N GLU A 485 -6.62 -21.83 -22.19
CA GLU A 485 -7.21 -22.55 -23.33
C GLU A 485 -8.73 -22.54 -23.28
N GLU A 486 -9.30 -22.85 -22.12
CA GLU A 486 -10.74 -22.86 -21.89
C GLU A 486 -11.35 -21.46 -22.01
N ARG A 487 -10.67 -20.44 -21.47
CA ARG A 487 -11.05 -19.04 -21.66
C ARG A 487 -11.10 -18.65 -23.13
N ARG A 488 -10.05 -18.97 -23.90
CA ARG A 488 -10.00 -18.70 -25.35
C ARG A 488 -11.16 -19.35 -26.09
N ASP A 489 -11.46 -20.59 -25.75
CA ASP A 489 -12.58 -21.33 -26.32
C ASP A 489 -13.91 -20.58 -26.09
N PHE A 490 -14.16 -20.12 -24.86
CA PHE A 490 -15.37 -19.35 -24.53
C PHE A 490 -15.42 -17.98 -25.23
N GLU A 491 -14.31 -17.26 -25.28
CA GLU A 491 -14.21 -15.96 -25.94
C GLU A 491 -14.40 -16.09 -27.47
N ARG A 492 -14.01 -17.22 -28.05
CA ARG A 492 -14.26 -17.59 -29.46
C ARG A 492 -15.67 -18.13 -29.72
N GLY A 493 -16.54 -18.13 -28.71
CA GLY A 493 -17.95 -18.47 -28.84
C GLY A 493 -18.29 -19.93 -28.59
N LYS A 494 -17.37 -20.76 -28.05
CA LYS A 494 -17.80 -22.05 -27.50
C LYS A 494 -18.78 -21.81 -26.34
N PRO A 495 -19.85 -22.61 -26.21
CA PRO A 495 -20.79 -22.48 -25.11
C PRO A 495 -20.10 -22.61 -23.76
N VAL A 496 -20.40 -21.67 -22.86
CA VAL A 496 -19.93 -21.71 -21.47
C VAL A 496 -20.77 -22.75 -20.73
N PRO A 497 -20.17 -23.79 -20.12
CA PRO A 497 -20.90 -24.79 -19.33
C PRO A 497 -21.70 -24.16 -18.17
N ASN A 498 -22.81 -24.79 -17.77
CA ASN A 498 -23.69 -24.26 -16.72
C ASN A 498 -23.03 -24.19 -15.33
N ASP A 499 -22.00 -25.00 -15.09
CA ASP A 499 -21.18 -25.00 -13.86
C ASP A 499 -20.11 -23.90 -13.85
N VAL A 500 -19.94 -23.15 -14.95
CA VAL A 500 -18.95 -22.08 -15.09
C VAL A 500 -19.62 -20.72 -14.94
N SER A 501 -19.23 -20.00 -13.90
CA SER A 501 -19.59 -18.60 -13.70
C SER A 501 -18.69 -17.69 -14.54
N SER A 502 -19.20 -16.53 -14.96
CA SER A 502 -18.38 -15.52 -15.65
C SER A 502 -18.76 -14.09 -15.28
N ARG A 503 -17.78 -13.19 -15.28
CA ARG A 503 -17.97 -11.76 -14.98
C ARG A 503 -16.88 -10.92 -15.67
N TRP A 504 -17.25 -9.73 -16.14
CA TRP A 504 -16.29 -8.73 -16.60
C TRP A 504 -15.61 -8.08 -15.42
N GLU A 505 -14.28 -8.12 -15.40
CA GLU A 505 -13.49 -7.57 -14.31
C GLU A 505 -12.15 -7.04 -14.82
N LYS A 506 -11.51 -6.17 -14.02
CA LYS A 506 -10.14 -5.71 -14.27
C LYS A 506 -9.21 -6.91 -14.54
N MET A 507 -8.42 -6.81 -15.61
CA MET A 507 -7.45 -7.84 -15.96
C MET A 507 -6.41 -8.02 -14.84
N SER A 508 -6.23 -9.25 -14.40
CA SER A 508 -5.24 -9.63 -13.38
C SER A 508 -4.70 -11.03 -13.66
N LYS A 509 -3.40 -11.22 -13.40
CA LYS A 509 -2.75 -12.54 -13.51
C LYS A 509 -3.41 -13.56 -12.59
N SER A 510 -3.86 -13.14 -11.40
CA SER A 510 -4.50 -14.02 -10.42
C SER A 510 -5.87 -14.55 -10.85
N LYS A 511 -6.57 -13.84 -11.74
CA LYS A 511 -7.92 -14.20 -12.23
C LYS A 511 -7.90 -15.00 -13.53
N GLY A 512 -6.72 -15.20 -14.12
CA GLY A 512 -6.60 -15.88 -15.42
C GLY A 512 -7.24 -15.14 -16.60
N ASN A 513 -7.71 -13.90 -16.42
CA ASN A 513 -8.45 -13.12 -17.42
C ASN A 513 -7.56 -12.17 -18.26
N ILE A 514 -6.25 -12.40 -18.26
CA ILE A 514 -5.29 -11.61 -19.05
C ILE A 514 -5.25 -12.13 -20.49
N ILE A 515 -5.28 -11.19 -21.43
CA ILE A 515 -4.96 -11.42 -22.84
C ILE A 515 -3.54 -10.89 -23.13
N ASP A 516 -2.69 -11.72 -23.72
CA ASP A 516 -1.37 -11.30 -24.21
C ASP A 516 -1.56 -10.49 -25.51
N PRO A 517 -1.01 -9.26 -25.63
CA PRO A 517 -1.15 -8.49 -26.85
C PRO A 517 -0.53 -9.16 -28.08
N LEU A 518 0.51 -9.98 -27.92
CA LEU A 518 1.09 -10.70 -29.06
C LEU A 518 0.17 -11.80 -29.58
N GLU A 519 -0.70 -12.36 -28.74
CA GLU A 519 -1.75 -13.30 -29.17
C GLU A 519 -2.70 -12.60 -30.13
N VAL A 520 -3.25 -11.45 -29.73
CA VAL A 520 -4.16 -10.64 -30.56
C VAL A 520 -3.45 -10.13 -31.81
N SER A 521 -2.21 -9.67 -31.67
CA SER A 521 -1.38 -9.20 -32.77
C SER A 521 -1.09 -10.29 -33.80
N SER A 522 -0.91 -11.55 -33.36
CA SER A 522 -0.68 -12.68 -34.27
C SER A 522 -1.93 -13.09 -35.04
N GLU A 523 -3.11 -12.92 -34.42
CA GLU A 523 -4.39 -13.31 -35.01
C GLU A 523 -4.94 -12.25 -35.96
N PHE A 524 -4.91 -10.98 -35.56
CA PHE A 524 -5.56 -9.88 -36.30
C PHE A 524 -4.58 -8.89 -36.93
N GLY A 525 -3.29 -8.97 -36.58
CA GLY A 525 -2.27 -7.99 -36.97
C GLY A 525 -2.10 -6.86 -35.96
N THR A 526 -0.87 -6.36 -35.81
CA THR A 526 -0.52 -5.30 -34.86
C THR A 526 -1.33 -4.03 -35.09
N ASP A 527 -1.47 -3.59 -36.34
CA ASP A 527 -2.17 -2.35 -36.67
C ASP A 527 -3.68 -2.43 -36.37
N ALA A 528 -4.30 -3.58 -36.63
CA ALA A 528 -5.71 -3.80 -36.32
C ALA A 528 -5.95 -3.73 -34.80
N MET A 529 -5.09 -4.40 -34.02
CA MET A 529 -5.13 -4.34 -32.56
C MET A 529 -4.98 -2.90 -32.06
N ARG A 530 -3.99 -2.16 -32.57
CA ARG A 530 -3.72 -0.77 -32.16
C ARG A 530 -4.87 0.16 -32.54
N MET A 531 -5.44 0.01 -33.73
CA MET A 531 -6.59 0.79 -34.17
C MET A 531 -7.81 0.53 -33.28
N ALA A 532 -8.11 -0.73 -32.97
CA ALA A 532 -9.20 -1.10 -32.08
C ALA A 532 -9.01 -0.54 -30.66
N LEU A 533 -7.79 -0.60 -30.13
CA LEU A 533 -7.46 -0.03 -28.82
C LEU A 533 -7.60 1.49 -28.79
N ALA A 534 -7.08 2.19 -29.80
CA ALA A 534 -7.20 3.64 -29.91
C ALA A 534 -8.68 4.08 -30.06
N ALA A 535 -9.47 3.37 -30.87
CA ALA A 535 -10.90 3.64 -31.02
C ALA A 535 -11.70 3.36 -29.74
N SER A 536 -11.24 2.41 -28.92
CA SER A 536 -11.86 2.06 -27.63
C SER A 536 -11.47 2.98 -26.49
N ALA A 537 -10.43 3.81 -26.66
CA ALA A 537 -9.94 4.78 -25.68
C ALA A 537 -10.87 6.01 -25.52
N THR A 538 -12.14 5.74 -25.29
CA THR A 538 -13.14 6.76 -24.94
C THR A 538 -12.90 7.27 -23.51
N GLN A 539 -13.64 8.29 -23.08
CA GLN A 539 -13.62 8.76 -21.68
C GLN A 539 -14.32 7.79 -20.70
N ALA A 540 -14.66 6.57 -21.13
CA ALA A 540 -15.21 5.54 -20.27
C ALA A 540 -14.18 5.05 -19.25
N ARG A 541 -14.65 4.69 -18.04
CA ARG A 541 -13.78 4.12 -16.99
C ARG A 541 -13.36 2.69 -17.28
N GLU A 542 -14.21 1.96 -17.98
CA GLU A 542 -14.09 0.53 -18.26
C GLU A 542 -14.18 0.33 -19.77
N ILE A 543 -13.28 -0.52 -20.30
CA ILE A 543 -13.21 -0.89 -21.70
C ILE A 543 -13.33 -2.41 -21.76
N ASP A 544 -14.51 -2.89 -22.10
CA ASP A 544 -14.75 -4.31 -22.28
C ASP A 544 -14.17 -4.76 -23.62
N LEU A 545 -13.04 -5.47 -23.58
CA LEU A 545 -12.41 -5.99 -24.78
C LEU A 545 -13.04 -7.34 -25.14
N ASP A 546 -13.91 -7.33 -26.15
CA ASP A 546 -14.49 -8.54 -26.75
C ASP A 546 -13.77 -8.85 -28.06
N LEU A 547 -13.05 -9.97 -28.15
CA LEU A 547 -12.30 -10.35 -29.35
C LEU A 547 -13.17 -10.52 -30.61
N ARG A 548 -14.50 -10.62 -30.46
CA ARG A 548 -15.46 -10.81 -31.56
C ARG A 548 -15.97 -9.49 -32.15
N ARG A 549 -15.77 -8.37 -31.46
CA ARG A 549 -16.25 -7.03 -31.82
C ARG A 549 -15.07 -6.11 -32.07
#